data_AF-A0AAN7EQP0-F1
#
_entry.id   AF-A0AAN7EQP0-F1
#
_cell.length_a   1.000
_cell.length_b   1.000
_cell.length_c   1.000
_cell.angle_alpha   90.00
_cell.angle_beta   90.00
_cell.angle_gamma   90.00
#
_symmetry.space_group_name_H-M   'P 1'
#
loop_
_entity.id
_entity.type
_entity.pdbx_description
1 polymer ?
#
loop_
_entity_poly.entity_id
_entity_poly.type
_entity_poly.pdbx_seq_one_letter_code
_entity_poly.pdbx_strand_id
1 'polypeptide(L)'
;MPRYFANEGESRPSKIVDNRSCEMCKQGDESVLHVLWECGIAQDVWAGSKLCMQKCTTFRTDFLKLVEDLMERLQVEDLEYFFVQCWVLWNQRNSVVHRECILGRLHLEPRGFK
;
A
#
# COMPACT_ATOMS: atom_id res chain seq x y z
N MET A 1 -51.96 -7.13 10.49
CA MET A 1 -50.71 -7.80 10.90
C MET A 1 -50.00 -8.35 9.66
N PRO A 2 -48.65 -8.39 9.64
CA PRO A 2 -47.83 -7.96 8.51
C PRO A 2 -47.09 -9.09 7.80
N ARG A 3 -46.60 -8.87 6.58
CA ARG A 3 -45.32 -9.43 6.10
C ARG A 3 -44.60 -8.46 5.15
N TYR A 4 -43.52 -7.90 5.67
CA TYR A 4 -42.39 -7.34 4.93
C TYR A 4 -41.62 -8.48 4.24
N PHE A 5 -41.23 -8.27 2.98
CA PHE A 5 -40.00 -8.80 2.36
C PHE A 5 -39.65 -7.78 1.25
N ALA A 6 -38.76 -6.81 1.54
CA ALA A 6 -37.32 -6.81 1.21
C ALA A 6 -37.09 -6.90 -0.33
N ASN A 7 -36.95 -5.77 -1.02
CA ASN A 7 -35.74 -4.97 -1.26
C ASN A 7 -34.73 -5.56 -2.26
N GLU A 8 -34.36 -4.67 -3.17
CA GLU A 8 -33.02 -4.54 -3.77
C GLU A 8 -32.69 -5.49 -4.92
N GLY A 9 -32.96 -4.98 -6.12
CA GLY A 9 -32.25 -5.39 -7.32
C GLY A 9 -30.76 -5.21 -7.09
N GLU A 10 -30.12 -6.33 -6.79
CA GLU A 10 -28.69 -6.53 -6.64
C GLU A 10 -27.93 -5.87 -7.80
N SER A 11 -27.45 -4.66 -7.56
CA SER A 11 -26.41 -4.05 -8.36
C SER A 11 -25.18 -4.93 -8.19
N ARG A 12 -24.92 -5.78 -9.19
CA ARG A 12 -23.58 -6.36 -9.36
C ARG A 12 -22.60 -5.21 -9.18
N PRO A 13 -21.68 -5.24 -8.19
CA PRO A 13 -20.64 -4.25 -8.17
C PRO A 13 -19.85 -4.49 -9.45
N SER A 14 -20.01 -3.58 -10.41
CA SER A 14 -19.18 -3.54 -11.60
C SER A 14 -17.75 -3.61 -11.09
N LYS A 15 -17.06 -4.70 -11.39
CA LYS A 15 -15.60 -4.76 -11.24
C LYS A 15 -15.09 -3.64 -12.12
N ILE A 16 -14.79 -2.49 -11.50
CA ILE A 16 -14.07 -1.43 -12.15
C ILE A 16 -12.68 -2.01 -12.34
N VAL A 17 -12.46 -2.69 -13.46
CA VAL A 17 -11.13 -3.06 -13.91
C VAL A 17 -10.54 -1.77 -14.45
N ASP A 18 -10.08 -0.95 -13.51
CA ASP A 18 -9.25 0.21 -13.78
C ASP A 18 -7.88 -0.37 -14.18
N ASN A 19 -7.73 -0.75 -15.45
CA ASN A 19 -6.48 -1.26 -16.00
C ASN A 19 -5.46 -0.11 -16.14
N ARG A 20 -5.22 0.60 -15.04
CA ARG A 20 -4.17 1.60 -14.93
C ARG A 20 -2.92 0.84 -14.57
N SER A 21 -1.93 0.91 -15.44
CA SER A 21 -0.57 0.53 -15.11
C SER A 21 -0.10 1.31 -13.89
N CYS A 22 0.65 0.67 -13.01
CA CYS A 22 1.27 1.31 -11.86
C CYS A 22 2.04 2.54 -12.30
N GLU A 23 1.65 3.71 -11.77
CA GLU A 23 2.21 4.97 -12.22
C GLU A 23 3.69 5.15 -11.82
N MET A 24 4.15 4.34 -10.87
CA MET A 24 5.52 4.33 -10.34
C MET A 24 6.49 3.55 -11.23
N CYS A 25 6.22 2.27 -11.53
CA CYS A 25 7.13 1.42 -12.29
C CYS A 25 6.75 1.26 -13.77
N LYS A 26 5.51 1.60 -14.15
CA LYS A 26 4.93 1.42 -15.50
C LYS A 26 4.93 -0.04 -16.03
N GLN A 27 5.15 -1.03 -15.18
CA GLN A 27 5.41 -2.42 -15.59
C GLN A 27 4.39 -3.46 -15.10
N GLY A 28 3.42 -3.08 -14.25
CA GLY A 28 2.35 -3.98 -13.78
C GLY A 28 1.05 -3.23 -13.56
N ASP A 29 -0.05 -3.97 -13.38
CA ASP A 29 -1.34 -3.38 -13.04
C ASP A 29 -1.30 -2.74 -11.65
N GLU A 30 -1.91 -1.57 -11.51
CA GLU A 30 -1.96 -0.88 -10.23
C GLU A 30 -2.85 -1.64 -9.25
N SER A 31 -2.23 -2.22 -8.23
CA SER A 31 -2.90 -2.79 -7.07
C SER A 31 -2.14 -2.39 -5.81
N VAL A 32 -2.80 -2.47 -4.65
CA VAL A 32 -2.16 -2.21 -3.35
C VAL A 32 -0.96 -3.15 -3.14
N LEU A 33 -1.14 -4.44 -3.46
CA LEU A 33 -0.06 -5.43 -3.38
C LEU A 33 1.10 -5.05 -4.30
N HIS A 34 0.80 -4.66 -5.54
CA HIS A 34 1.83 -4.25 -6.48
C HIS A 34 2.58 -3.02 -5.97
N VAL A 35 1.89 -1.93 -5.66
CA VAL A 35 2.51 -0.65 -5.27
C VAL A 35 3.35 -0.78 -4.01
N LEU A 36 2.89 -1.56 -3.02
CA LEU A 36 3.56 -1.66 -1.72
C LEU A 36 4.58 -2.80 -1.63
N TRP A 37 4.47 -3.83 -2.47
CA TRP A 37 5.28 -5.02 -2.36
C TRP A 37 5.97 -5.39 -3.66
N GLU A 38 5.25 -5.67 -4.74
CA GLU A 38 5.81 -6.29 -5.95
C GLU A 38 6.50 -5.31 -6.90
N CYS A 39 6.15 -4.03 -6.82
CA CYS A 39 6.68 -2.96 -7.66
C CYS A 39 8.20 -2.92 -7.55
N GLY A 40 8.93 -2.74 -8.66
CA GLY A 40 10.39 -2.66 -8.66
C GLY A 40 10.93 -1.59 -7.68
N ILE A 41 10.25 -0.44 -7.60
CA ILE A 41 10.60 0.63 -6.64
C ILE A 41 10.38 0.17 -5.19
N ALA A 42 9.32 -0.58 -4.93
CA ALA A 42 9.08 -1.15 -3.60
C ALA A 42 10.14 -2.21 -3.27
N GLN A 43 10.49 -3.08 -4.24
CA GLN A 43 11.53 -4.09 -4.08
C GLN A 43 12.89 -3.48 -3.75
N ASP A 44 13.26 -2.34 -4.35
CA ASP A 44 14.48 -1.61 -4.00
C ASP A 44 14.48 -1.13 -2.53
N VAL A 45 13.34 -0.62 -2.04
CA VAL A 45 13.17 -0.24 -0.64
C VAL A 45 13.29 -1.46 0.28
N TRP A 46 12.68 -2.58 -0.08
CA TRP A 46 12.74 -3.82 0.70
C TRP A 46 14.12 -4.47 0.68
N ALA A 47 14.87 -4.34 -0.42
CA ALA A 47 16.24 -4.80 -0.54
C ALA A 47 17.19 -4.03 0.39
N GLY A 48 16.99 -2.72 0.53
CA GLY A 48 17.75 -1.86 1.45
C GLY A 48 17.27 -1.93 2.91
N SER A 49 16.13 -2.58 3.18
CA SER A 49 15.59 -2.68 4.53
C SER A 49 16.38 -3.66 5.41
N LYS A 50 16.42 -3.37 6.72
CA LYS A 50 17.03 -4.26 7.72
C LYS A 50 16.44 -5.68 7.73
N LEU A 51 15.21 -5.81 7.25
CA LEU A 51 14.46 -7.06 7.22
C LEU A 51 14.68 -7.87 5.93
N CYS A 52 15.33 -7.29 4.90
CA CYS A 52 15.63 -7.95 3.62
C CYS A 52 14.41 -8.73 3.06
N MET A 53 13.23 -8.09 3.11
CA MET A 53 11.92 -8.74 2.92
C MET A 53 11.66 -9.22 1.50
N GLN A 54 12.53 -8.86 0.55
CA GLN A 54 12.52 -9.32 -0.85
C GLN A 54 12.42 -10.85 -1.01
N LYS A 55 12.88 -11.63 -0.02
CA LYS A 55 12.84 -13.10 -0.03
C LYS A 55 11.67 -13.73 0.73
N CYS A 56 10.81 -12.92 1.37
CA CYS A 56 9.64 -13.44 2.09
C CYS A 56 8.53 -13.96 1.18
N THR A 57 8.73 -13.87 -0.14
CA THR A 57 7.77 -14.17 -1.21
C THR A 57 7.57 -15.66 -1.41
N THR A 58 6.56 -16.21 -0.75
CA THR A 58 5.79 -17.30 -1.34
C THR A 58 4.44 -16.74 -1.78
N PHE A 59 4.09 -16.94 -3.05
CA PHE A 59 2.78 -16.72 -3.68
C PHE A 59 1.69 -16.06 -2.80
N ARG A 60 1.52 -14.73 -2.89
CA ARG A 60 0.43 -14.00 -2.21
C ARG A 60 -0.56 -13.47 -3.24
N THR A 61 -1.84 -13.66 -2.99
CA THR A 61 -2.92 -13.24 -3.90
C THR A 61 -3.40 -11.82 -3.65
N ASP A 62 -3.17 -11.29 -2.45
CA ASP A 62 -3.60 -9.95 -2.03
C ASP A 62 -2.72 -9.44 -0.87
N PHE A 63 -2.81 -8.13 -0.62
CA PHE A 63 -2.01 -7.44 0.40
C PHE A 63 -2.38 -7.85 1.83
N LEU A 64 -3.63 -8.24 2.10
CA LEU A 64 -4.05 -8.61 3.45
C LEU A 64 -3.42 -9.92 3.89
N LYS A 65 -3.40 -10.94 3.02
CA LYS A 65 -2.69 -12.20 3.31
C LYS A 65 -1.22 -11.97 3.60
N LEU A 66 -0.56 -11.11 2.82
CA LEU A 66 0.83 -10.72 3.10
C LEU A 66 0.98 -10.13 4.52
N VAL A 67 0.09 -9.24 4.93
CA VAL A 67 0.13 -8.65 6.28
C VAL A 67 -0.09 -9.72 7.35
N GLU A 68 -1.06 -10.61 7.19
CA GLU A 68 -1.32 -11.72 8.12
C GLU A 68 -0.07 -12.59 8.32
N ASP A 69 0.59 -12.98 7.24
CA ASP A 69 1.81 -13.78 7.32
C ASP A 69 2.98 -13.04 7.97
N LEU A 70 3.09 -11.73 7.74
CA LEU A 70 4.12 -10.92 8.40
C LEU A 70 3.82 -10.78 9.89
N MET A 71 2.56 -10.64 10.27
CA MET A 71 2.14 -10.56 11.68
C MET A 71 2.48 -11.84 12.45
N GLU A 72 2.42 -13.00 11.81
CA GLU A 72 2.82 -14.27 12.42
C GLU A 72 4.33 -14.44 12.55
N ARG A 73 5.13 -13.74 11.73
CA ARG A 73 6.57 -14.00 11.58
C ARG A 73 7.47 -12.92 12.16
N LEU A 74 6.99 -11.69 12.25
CA LEU A 74 7.78 -10.52 12.65
C LEU A 74 7.46 -10.09 14.08
N GLN A 75 8.43 -9.42 14.72
CA GLN A 75 8.19 -8.73 15.97
C GLN A 75 7.40 -7.43 15.74
N VAL A 76 6.86 -6.86 16.81
CA VAL A 76 6.03 -5.64 16.73
C VAL A 76 6.81 -4.48 16.11
N GLU A 77 8.07 -4.29 16.48
CA GLU A 77 8.93 -3.21 15.97
C GLU A 77 9.18 -3.35 14.46
N ASP A 78 9.30 -4.58 13.98
CA ASP A 78 9.51 -4.90 12.57
C ASP A 78 8.23 -4.70 11.76
N LEU A 79 7.06 -4.99 12.36
CA LEU A 79 5.75 -4.70 11.77
C LEU A 79 5.49 -3.20 11.68
N GLU A 80 5.80 -2.45 12.73
CA GLU A 80 5.73 -0.99 12.72
C GLU A 80 6.61 -0.41 11.60
N TYR A 81 7.85 -0.89 11.49
CA TYR A 81 8.74 -0.49 10.41
C TYR A 81 8.13 -0.81 9.03
N PHE A 82 7.60 -2.02 8.85
CA PHE A 82 6.92 -2.42 7.62
C PHE A 82 5.75 -1.49 7.25
N PHE A 83 4.88 -1.16 8.20
CA PHE A 83 3.76 -0.25 7.95
C PHE A 83 4.20 1.18 7.64
N VAL A 84 5.26 1.66 8.30
CA VAL A 84 5.86 2.97 7.98
C VAL A 84 6.40 2.99 6.55
N GLN A 85 7.11 1.94 6.11
CA GLN A 85 7.58 1.85 4.73
C GLN A 85 6.43 1.78 3.73
N CYS A 86 5.37 1.01 4.01
CA CYS A 86 4.17 0.97 3.18
C CYS A 86 3.52 2.35 3.05
N TRP A 87 3.42 3.10 4.15
CA TRP A 87 2.89 4.46 4.13
C TRP A 87 3.76 5.38 3.27
N VAL A 88 5.09 5.33 3.39
CA VAL A 88 5.99 6.13 2.57
C VAL A 88 5.82 5.81 1.08
N LEU A 89 5.81 4.53 0.70
CA LEU A 89 5.61 4.09 -0.69
C LEU A 89 4.27 4.57 -1.25
N TRP A 90 3.19 4.44 -0.47
CA TRP A 90 1.86 4.92 -0.87
C TRP A 90 1.83 6.43 -1.09
N ASN A 91 2.46 7.19 -0.19
CA ASN A 91 2.57 8.64 -0.31
C ASN A 91 3.41 9.06 -1.50
N GLN A 92 4.51 8.34 -1.78
CA GLN A 92 5.31 8.57 -2.96
C GLN A 92 4.49 8.35 -4.24
N ARG A 93 3.73 7.24 -4.32
CA ARG A 93 2.79 7.01 -5.42
C ARG A 93 1.76 8.14 -5.52
N ASN A 94 1.17 8.57 -4.41
CA ASN A 94 0.19 9.65 -4.43
C ASN A 94 0.79 10.97 -4.91
N SER A 95 2.05 11.26 -4.59
CA SER A 95 2.74 12.45 -5.09
C SER A 95 2.90 12.45 -6.60
N VAL A 96 3.14 11.27 -7.20
CA VAL A 96 3.24 11.10 -8.66
C VAL A 96 1.86 11.26 -9.31
N VAL A 97 0.84 10.60 -8.77
CA VAL A 97 -0.51 10.60 -9.34
C VAL A 97 -1.22 11.93 -9.18
N HIS A 98 -1.07 12.59 -8.02
CA HIS A 98 -1.78 13.81 -7.68
C HIS A 98 -0.92 15.07 -7.81
N ARG A 99 0.36 14.96 -8.21
CA ARG A 99 1.34 16.07 -8.28
C ARG A 99 1.45 16.89 -7.00
N GLU A 100 1.04 16.35 -5.86
CA GLU A 100 1.25 16.97 -4.55
C GLU A 100 2.57 16.45 -3.98
N CYS A 101 3.63 17.22 -4.19
CA CYS A 101 4.95 16.93 -3.63
C CYS A 101 4.94 17.16 -2.11
N ILE A 102 4.96 16.09 -1.31
CA ILE A 102 4.99 16.19 0.16
C ILE A 102 6.31 16.77 0.68
N LEU A 103 7.37 16.79 -0.13
CA LEU A 103 8.62 17.47 0.21
C LEU A 103 8.46 19.00 0.34
N GLY A 104 7.32 19.58 -0.05
CA GLY A 104 6.97 20.97 0.28
C GLY A 104 6.46 21.19 1.72
N ARG A 105 6.10 20.13 2.46
CA ARG A 105 5.49 20.23 3.80
C ARG A 105 6.37 19.74 4.95
N LEU A 106 7.59 19.28 4.67
CA LEU A 106 8.64 19.06 5.66
C LEU A 106 9.72 20.16 5.63
N HIS A 107 9.34 21.40 5.31
CA HIS A 107 10.14 22.54 5.76
C HIS A 107 10.10 22.52 7.30
N LEU A 108 11.13 21.89 7.89
CA LEU A 108 11.47 22.00 9.29
C LEU A 108 11.78 23.47 9.56
N GLU A 109 10.77 24.26 9.89
CA GLU A 109 10.97 25.45 10.70
C GLU A 109 11.48 24.95 12.06
N PRO A 110 12.70 25.30 12.49
CA PRO A 110 13.10 25.03 13.85
C PRO A 110 12.17 25.84 14.75
N ARG A 111 11.34 25.14 15.53
CA ARG A 111 10.57 25.74 16.61
C ARG A 111 11.53 26.53 17.50
N GLY A 112 11.57 27.84 17.27
CA GLY A 112 12.23 28.81 18.13
C GLY A 112 11.55 28.75 19.49
N PHE A 113 12.25 28.16 20.44
CA PHE A 113 11.94 28.28 21.86
C PHE A 113 12.38 29.69 22.28
N LYS A 114 11.41 30.56 22.53
CA LYS A 114 11.53 31.72 23.42
C LYS A 114 10.36 31.68 24.39
#